data_AF-A0A942HJ12-F1
#
_entry.id   AF-A0A942HJ12-F1
#
_cell.length_a   1.000
_cell.length_b   1.000
_cell.length_c   1.000
_cell.angle_alpha   90.00
_cell.angle_beta   90.00
_cell.angle_gamma   90.00
#
_symmetry.space_group_name_H-M   'P 1'
#
loop_
_entity.id
_entity.type
_entity.pdbx_description
1 polymer ?
#
loop_
_entity_poly.entity_id
_entity_poly.type
_entity_poly.pdbx_seq_one_letter_code
_entity_poly.pdbx_strand_id
1 'polypeptide(L)'
;LHVTLKFLGEIAEDKVPSANEALRRVPAGLPIPLKFQSLGFFPNERRPRVLWIGMSAPPSLTNLARAIDESLAQIGVAREEREFSPHLTLARGKDGRLTAALREAIAKHASSLFGEMSPTSFHLIESKLKSTGAEYTTLESFSGKPKT
;
A
#
# COMPACT_ATOMS: atom_id res chain seq x y z
N LEU A 1 2.37 -9.67 -1.01
CA LEU A 1 1.99 -8.44 -1.73
C LEU A 1 1.03 -7.66 -0.84
N HIS A 2 1.12 -6.33 -0.81
CA HIS A 2 0.26 -5.48 0.03
C HIS A 2 -0.05 -4.15 -0.69
N VAL A 3 -1.16 -3.51 -0.33
CA VAL A 3 -1.47 -2.12 -0.69
C VAL A 3 -1.00 -1.26 0.48
N THR A 4 -0.07 -0.34 0.23
CA THR A 4 0.43 0.54 1.29
C THR A 4 -0.54 1.69 1.49
N LEU A 5 -1.01 1.91 2.72
CA LEU A 5 -1.89 3.02 3.09
C LEU A 5 -1.11 4.28 3.49
N LYS A 6 0.00 4.10 4.21
CA LYS A 6 0.92 5.15 4.64
C LYS A 6 2.30 4.57 4.95
N PHE A 7 3.36 5.29 4.59
CA PHE A 7 4.71 4.98 5.09
C PHE A 7 4.98 5.79 6.36
N LEU A 8 5.43 5.12 7.43
CA LEU A 8 5.80 5.78 8.68
C LEU A 8 7.27 6.22 8.70
N GLY A 9 8.08 5.72 7.76
CA GLY A 9 9.53 5.90 7.77
C GLY A 9 10.19 5.12 8.90
N GLU A 10 11.36 5.58 9.33
CA GLU A 10 12.00 5.08 10.54
C GLU A 10 11.38 5.74 11.75
N ILE A 11 10.77 4.93 12.63
CA ILE A 11 10.25 5.37 13.92
C ILE A 11 11.00 4.64 15.02
N ALA A 12 11.22 5.31 16.15
CA ALA A 12 11.81 4.67 17.32
C ALA A 12 10.87 3.58 17.87
N GLU A 13 11.44 2.48 18.37
CA GLU A 13 10.67 1.32 18.85
C GLU A 13 9.67 1.69 19.97
N ASP A 14 10.03 2.67 20.81
CA ASP A 14 9.18 3.20 21.88
C ASP A 14 7.94 3.96 21.38
N LYS A 15 7.90 4.36 20.10
CA LYS A 15 6.73 4.98 19.45
C LYS A 15 5.75 3.96 18.86
N VAL A 16 6.15 2.70 18.71
CA VAL A 16 5.28 1.64 18.16
C VAL A 16 4.00 1.45 18.98
N PRO A 17 4.02 1.41 20.33
CA PRO A 17 2.80 1.34 21.12
C PRO A 17 1.83 2.52 20.87
N SER A 18 2.35 3.74 20.81
CA SER A 18 1.53 4.93 20.51
C SER A 18 0.94 4.89 19.09
N ALA A 19 1.70 4.41 18.11
CA ALA A 19 1.19 4.18 16.76
C ALA A 19 0.06 3.14 16.75
N ASN A 20 0.22 2.03 17.48
CA ASN A 20 -0.83 1.03 17.62
C ASN A 20 -2.10 1.61 18.22
N GLU A 21 -2.00 2.36 19.33
CA GLU A 21 -3.17 3.00 19.95
C GLU A 21 -3.87 4.01 19.02
N ALA A 22 -3.10 4.81 18.30
CA ALA A 22 -3.62 5.76 17.31
C ALA A 22 -4.38 5.03 16.18
N LEU A 23 -3.81 3.93 15.67
CA LEU A 23 -4.41 3.12 14.61
C LEU A 23 -5.65 2.33 15.08
N ARG A 24 -5.70 1.89 16.35
CA ARG A 24 -6.90 1.22 16.91
C ARG A 24 -8.14 2.10 16.90
N ARG A 25 -7.98 3.42 16.96
CA ARG A 25 -9.07 4.40 16.97
C ARG A 25 -9.54 4.79 15.58
N VAL A 26 -8.83 4.38 14.52
CA VAL A 26 -9.19 4.71 13.14
C VAL A 26 -10.46 3.96 12.74
N PRO A 27 -11.51 4.64 12.27
CA PRO A 27 -12.70 3.99 11.75
C PRO A 27 -12.36 3.30 10.43
N ALA A 28 -12.16 1.99 10.47
CA ALA A 28 -11.59 1.25 9.34
C ALA A 28 -12.51 1.21 8.10
N GLY A 29 -13.83 1.21 8.30
CA GLY A 29 -14.80 1.12 7.18
C GLY A 29 -14.67 -0.15 6.34
N LEU A 30 -14.19 -1.24 6.95
CA LEU A 30 -13.95 -2.54 6.32
C LEU A 30 -15.18 -3.46 6.42
N PRO A 31 -15.38 -4.40 5.47
CA PRO A 31 -14.52 -4.68 4.33
C PRO A 31 -14.63 -3.66 3.18
N ILE A 32 -13.57 -3.52 2.37
CA ILE A 32 -13.52 -2.59 1.23
C ILE A 32 -13.35 -3.37 -0.08
N PRO A 33 -14.32 -3.39 -1.00
CA PRO A 33 -14.14 -4.10 -2.27
C PRO A 33 -13.07 -3.43 -3.15
N LEU A 34 -12.08 -4.20 -3.59
CA LEU A 34 -10.99 -3.80 -4.46
C LEU A 34 -11.02 -4.62 -5.74
N LYS A 35 -10.84 -3.96 -6.89
CA LYS A 35 -10.63 -4.62 -8.19
C LYS A 35 -9.26 -4.24 -8.74
N PHE A 36 -8.38 -5.22 -8.88
CA PHE A 36 -7.03 -5.02 -9.39
C PHE A 36 -7.03 -5.00 -10.90
N GLN A 37 -6.69 -3.85 -11.47
CA GLN A 37 -6.76 -3.62 -12.91
C GLN A 37 -5.73 -2.59 -13.32
N SER A 38 -5.36 -2.63 -14.60
CA SER A 38 -4.36 -1.75 -15.20
C SER A 38 -2.95 -1.99 -14.67
N LEU A 39 -1.98 -1.88 -15.57
CA LEU A 39 -0.56 -1.91 -15.23
C LEU A 39 0.00 -0.50 -15.40
N GLY A 40 0.95 -0.16 -14.55
CA GLY A 40 1.62 1.12 -14.64
C GLY A 40 3.02 1.09 -14.06
N PHE A 41 3.69 2.24 -14.15
CA PHE A 41 5.06 2.37 -13.73
C PHE A 41 5.30 3.63 -12.90
N PHE A 42 6.21 3.53 -11.94
CA PHE A 42 6.80 4.71 -11.31
C PHE A 42 8.27 4.92 -11.71
N PRO A 43 8.70 6.19 -11.89
CA PRO A 43 7.84 7.37 -11.99
C PRO A 43 7.00 7.39 -13.28
N ASN A 44 7.44 6.72 -14.34
CA ASN A 44 6.71 6.56 -15.61
C ASN A 44 7.35 5.46 -16.48
N GLU A 45 6.67 5.10 -17.58
CA GLU A 45 7.11 4.05 -18.53
C GLU A 45 8.45 4.35 -19.23
N ARG A 46 8.83 5.63 -19.37
CA ARG A 46 10.11 6.01 -20.00
C ARG A 46 11.30 5.68 -19.12
N ARG A 47 11.12 5.69 -17.79
CA ARG A 47 12.15 5.35 -16.79
C ARG A 47 11.57 4.48 -15.67
N PRO A 48 11.09 3.26 -15.98
CA PRO A 48 10.30 2.48 -15.04
C PRO A 48 11.21 1.83 -14.00
N ARG A 49 11.01 2.22 -12.75
CA ARG A 49 11.70 1.67 -11.57
C ARG A 49 10.80 0.74 -10.77
N VAL A 50 9.49 0.97 -10.82
CA VAL A 50 8.49 0.14 -10.16
C VAL A 50 7.44 -0.24 -11.18
N LEU A 51 7.13 -1.53 -11.32
CA LEU A 51 5.95 -2.03 -12.01
C LEU A 51 4.88 -2.29 -10.95
N TRP A 52 3.67 -1.82 -11.20
CA TRP A 52 2.55 -1.98 -10.28
C TRP A 52 1.24 -2.30 -11.01
N ILE A 53 0.29 -2.89 -10.27
CA ILE A 53 -1.12 -3.01 -10.67
C ILE A 53 -1.92 -1.91 -9.97
N GLY A 54 -2.72 -1.18 -10.74
CA GLY A 54 -3.67 -0.21 -10.20
C GLY A 54 -4.89 -0.90 -9.60
N MET A 55 -5.79 -0.14 -9.01
CA MET A 55 -7.07 -0.70 -8.59
C MET A 55 -8.20 0.30 -8.70
N SER A 56 -9.39 -0.21 -8.99
CA SER A 56 -10.63 0.48 -8.68
C SER A 56 -11.02 0.17 -7.25
N ALA A 57 -11.28 1.21 -6.47
CA ALA A 57 -11.71 1.12 -5.08
C ALA A 57 -12.74 2.22 -4.78
N PRO A 58 -13.70 1.97 -3.89
CA PRO A 58 -14.60 3.01 -3.43
C PRO A 58 -13.85 4.10 -2.63
N PRO A 59 -14.44 5.29 -2.45
CA PRO A 59 -13.84 6.38 -1.67
C PRO A 59 -13.46 5.99 -0.23
N SER A 60 -14.02 4.91 0.33
CA SER A 60 -13.66 4.41 1.66
C SER A 60 -12.19 4.01 1.78
N LEU A 61 -11.52 3.57 0.72
CA LEU A 61 -10.09 3.27 0.77
C LEU A 61 -9.25 4.54 0.98
N THR A 62 -9.53 5.59 0.21
CA THR A 62 -8.86 6.90 0.35
C THR A 62 -9.19 7.53 1.69
N ASN A 63 -10.44 7.42 2.16
CA ASN A 63 -10.83 7.88 3.48
C ASN A 63 -10.10 7.13 4.60
N LEU A 64 -9.88 5.82 4.47
CA LEU A 64 -9.09 5.04 5.42
C LEU A 64 -7.64 5.51 5.44
N ALA A 65 -6.99 5.66 4.28
CA ALA A 65 -5.62 6.17 4.19
C ALA A 65 -5.47 7.56 4.84
N ARG A 66 -6.43 8.46 4.56
CA ARG A 66 -6.48 9.81 5.17
C ARG A 66 -6.69 9.77 6.68
N ALA A 67 -7.62 8.94 7.18
CA ALA A 67 -7.86 8.82 8.61
C ALA A 67 -6.63 8.24 9.36
N ILE A 68 -5.91 7.31 8.72
CA ILE A 68 -4.63 6.79 9.22
C ILE A 68 -3.59 7.92 9.30
N ASP A 69 -3.44 8.71 8.23
CA ASP A 69 -2.51 9.84 8.18
C ASP A 69 -2.81 10.89 9.24
N GLU A 70 -4.08 11.29 9.37
CA GLU A 70 -4.55 12.23 10.39
C GLU A 70 -4.30 11.74 11.82
N SER A 71 -4.54 10.45 12.09
CA SER A 71 -4.35 9.83 13.40
C SER A 71 -2.87 9.76 13.78
N LEU A 72 -2.01 9.31 12.85
CA LEU A 72 -0.57 9.23 13.08
C LEU A 72 0.10 10.61 13.18
N ALA A 73 -0.47 11.64 12.55
CA ALA A 73 0.01 13.00 12.71
C ALA A 73 -0.12 13.52 14.14
N GLN A 74 -1.13 13.08 14.91
CA GLN A 74 -1.31 13.48 16.31
C GLN A 74 -0.18 13.00 17.23
N ILE A 75 0.57 11.98 16.81
CA ILE A 75 1.71 11.43 17.57
C ILE A 75 3.07 11.81 16.96
N GLY A 76 3.07 12.77 16.01
CA GLY A 76 4.28 13.34 15.44
C GLY A 76 4.80 12.67 14.16
N VAL A 77 4.04 11.77 13.54
CA VAL A 77 4.39 11.25 12.21
C VAL A 77 4.05 12.29 11.15
N ALA A 78 4.98 12.60 10.25
CA ALA A 78 4.75 13.57 9.18
C ALA A 78 3.57 13.16 8.30
N ARG A 79 2.74 14.13 7.89
CA ARG A 79 1.64 13.90 6.95
C ARG A 79 2.15 13.62 5.55
N GLU A 80 1.40 12.86 4.78
CA GLU A 80 1.68 12.66 3.36
C GLU A 80 1.38 13.94 2.57
N GLU A 81 2.33 14.41 1.76
CA GLU A 81 2.14 15.59 0.91
C GLU A 81 1.47 15.27 -0.43
N ARG A 82 1.53 13.99 -0.84
CA ARG A 82 1.02 13.51 -2.12
C ARG A 82 -0.35 12.91 -1.96
N GLU A 83 -1.16 13.04 -3.00
CA GLU A 83 -2.42 12.31 -3.07
C GLU A 83 -2.20 10.80 -2.99
N PHE A 84 -3.08 10.15 -2.23
CA PHE A 84 -3.07 8.71 -2.08
C PHE A 84 -3.39 8.03 -3.41
N SER A 85 -2.41 7.30 -3.96
CA SER A 85 -2.56 6.52 -5.19
C SER A 85 -2.43 5.03 -4.87
N PRO A 86 -3.55 4.31 -4.67
CA PRO A 86 -3.52 2.90 -4.29
C PRO A 86 -2.97 2.04 -5.42
N HIS A 87 -1.95 1.25 -5.12
CA HIS A 87 -1.31 0.37 -6.09
C HIS A 87 -0.74 -0.87 -5.40
N LEU A 88 -0.61 -1.95 -6.17
CA LEU A 88 0.07 -3.18 -5.77
C LEU A 88 1.42 -3.23 -6.48
N THR A 89 2.52 -3.02 -5.75
CA THR A 89 3.86 -3.14 -6.34
C THR A 89 4.15 -4.60 -6.69
N LEU A 90 4.43 -4.89 -7.96
CA LEU A 90 4.78 -6.22 -8.45
C LEU A 90 6.29 -6.45 -8.49
N ALA A 91 7.03 -5.47 -9.01
CA ALA A 91 8.46 -5.60 -9.23
C ALA A 91 9.17 -4.26 -9.14
N ARG A 92 10.45 -4.29 -8.77
CA ARG A 92 11.34 -3.13 -8.78
C ARG A 92 12.54 -3.42 -9.69
N GLY A 93 12.73 -2.60 -10.71
CA GLY A 93 13.79 -2.75 -11.70
C GLY A 93 15.09 -2.07 -11.24
N LYS A 94 16.23 -2.74 -11.43
CA LYS A 94 17.56 -2.19 -11.10
C LYS A 94 17.98 -1.07 -12.06
N ASP A 95 17.78 -1.28 -13.36
CA ASP A 95 18.42 -0.44 -14.40
C ASP A 95 17.48 0.53 -15.12
N GLY A 96 16.22 0.63 -14.67
CA GLY A 96 15.27 1.63 -15.18
C GLY A 96 14.93 1.51 -16.67
N ARG A 97 15.05 0.31 -17.25
CA ARG A 97 14.75 0.01 -18.66
C ARG A 97 13.80 -1.18 -18.77
N LEU A 98 12.80 -1.07 -19.64
CA LEU A 98 11.96 -2.22 -20.03
C LEU A 98 12.57 -2.89 -21.23
N THR A 99 12.66 -4.22 -21.18
CA THR A 99 12.91 -5.01 -22.37
C THR A 99 11.69 -4.94 -23.31
N ALA A 100 11.91 -5.15 -24.60
CA ALA A 100 10.81 -5.20 -25.58
C ALA A 100 9.79 -6.30 -25.22
N ALA A 101 10.27 -7.47 -24.79
CA ALA A 101 9.42 -8.57 -24.34
C ALA A 101 8.53 -8.18 -23.14
N LEU A 102 9.06 -7.45 -22.16
CA LEU A 102 8.28 -7.00 -21.01
C LEU A 102 7.23 -5.96 -21.42
N ARG A 103 7.56 -5.03 -22.34
CA ARG A 103 6.57 -4.08 -22.89
C ARG A 103 5.44 -4.79 -23.61
N GLU A 104 5.76 -5.78 -24.44
CA GLU A 104 4.78 -6.56 -25.17
C GLU A 104 3.87 -7.36 -24.22
N ALA A 105 4.45 -8.01 -23.20
CA ALA A 105 3.68 -8.71 -22.17
C ALA A 105 2.73 -7.76 -21.44
N ILE A 106 3.18 -6.57 -21.07
CA ILE A 106 2.36 -5.57 -20.39
C ILE A 106 1.24 -5.06 -21.30
N ALA A 107 1.52 -4.79 -22.58
CA ALA A 107 0.53 -4.35 -23.55
C ALA A 107 -0.61 -5.39 -23.73
N LYS A 108 -0.28 -6.69 -23.72
CA LYS A 108 -1.29 -7.78 -23.76
C LYS A 108 -2.22 -7.78 -22.55
N HIS A 109 -1.80 -7.19 -21.44
CA HIS A 109 -2.53 -7.16 -20.18
C HIS A 109 -3.04 -5.77 -19.76
N ALA A 110 -3.00 -4.79 -20.67
CA ALA A 110 -3.34 -3.40 -20.36
C ALA A 110 -4.76 -3.23 -19.79
N SER A 111 -5.71 -4.05 -20.26
CA SER A 111 -7.12 -4.05 -19.83
C SER A 111 -7.51 -5.29 -19.01
N SER A 112 -6.54 -6.05 -18.51
CA SER A 112 -6.83 -7.25 -17.72
C SER A 112 -7.35 -6.90 -16.32
N LEU A 113 -8.39 -7.63 -15.89
CA LEU A 113 -8.72 -7.78 -14.48
C LEU A 113 -7.81 -8.86 -13.90
N PHE A 114 -6.98 -8.49 -12.92
CA PHE A 114 -6.03 -9.40 -12.29
C PHE A 114 -6.61 -10.10 -11.05
N GLY A 115 -7.72 -9.60 -10.53
CA GLY A 115 -8.45 -10.20 -9.42
C GLY A 115 -9.27 -9.20 -8.64
N GLU A 116 -10.04 -9.71 -7.69
CA GLU A 116 -10.84 -8.93 -6.76
C GLU A 116 -10.53 -9.38 -5.33
N MET A 117 -10.60 -8.45 -4.38
CA MET A 117 -10.51 -8.78 -2.96
C MET A 117 -11.33 -7.82 -2.12
N SER A 118 -11.76 -8.28 -0.94
CA SER A 118 -12.42 -7.44 0.07
C SER A 118 -11.67 -7.60 1.39
N PRO A 119 -10.60 -6.82 1.64
CA PRO A 119 -9.83 -6.93 2.86
C PRO A 119 -10.71 -6.59 4.06
N THR A 120 -10.61 -7.41 5.10
CA THR A 120 -11.34 -7.26 6.36
C THR A 120 -10.47 -6.66 7.47
N SER A 121 -9.18 -6.45 7.20
CA SER A 121 -8.23 -5.84 8.11
C SER A 121 -7.17 -5.01 7.39
N PHE A 122 -6.55 -4.09 8.12
CA PHE A 122 -5.28 -3.47 7.76
C PHE A 122 -4.23 -3.75 8.84
N HIS A 123 -2.95 -3.56 8.52
CA HIS A 123 -1.86 -4.01 9.38
C HIS A 123 -0.81 -2.92 9.56
N LEU A 124 -0.24 -2.83 10.76
CA LEU A 124 1.04 -2.17 10.96
C LEU A 124 2.14 -3.19 10.67
N ILE A 125 3.02 -2.88 9.73
CA ILE A 125 4.08 -3.78 9.26
C ILE A 125 5.43 -3.08 9.41
N GLU A 126 6.38 -3.77 10.05
CA GLU A 126 7.78 -3.41 10.03
C GLU A 126 8.45 -3.97 8.78
N SER A 127 9.30 -3.18 8.13
CA SER A 127 10.15 -3.64 7.04
C SER A 127 11.61 -3.45 7.40
N LYS A 128 12.36 -4.55 7.51
CA LYS A 128 13.81 -4.53 7.78
C LYS A 128 14.56 -4.93 6.51
N LEU A 129 15.38 -4.02 5.98
CA LEU A 129 16.21 -4.28 4.80
C LEU A 129 17.39 -5.18 5.17
N LYS A 130 17.50 -6.32 4.50
CA LYS A 130 18.66 -7.21 4.51
C LYS A 130 19.31 -7.25 3.13
N SER A 131 20.51 -7.82 3.04
CA SER A 131 21.22 -8.03 1.78
C SER A 131 20.44 -8.90 0.78
N THR A 132 19.55 -9.76 1.27
CA THR A 132 18.69 -10.64 0.48
C THR A 132 17.33 -10.02 0.10
N GLY A 133 17.00 -8.85 0.65
CA GLY A 133 15.72 -8.17 0.45
C GLY A 133 15.10 -7.66 1.76
N ALA A 134 13.91 -7.08 1.65
CA ALA A 134 13.14 -6.64 2.81
C ALA A 134 12.47 -7.84 3.48
N GLU A 135 12.68 -8.00 4.78
CA GLU A 135 11.86 -8.85 5.64
C GLU A 135 10.72 -8.02 6.22
N TYR A 136 9.51 -8.57 6.18
CA TYR A 136 8.31 -7.92 6.68
C TYR A 136 7.79 -8.65 7.91
N THR A 137 7.52 -7.90 8.98
CA THR A 137 6.93 -8.42 10.21
C THR A 137 5.64 -7.66 10.51
N THR A 138 4.52 -8.36 10.60
CA THR A 138 3.27 -7.75 11.06
C THR A 138 3.37 -7.49 12.56
N LEU A 139 3.33 -6.22 12.95
CA LEU A 139 3.36 -5.80 14.35
C LEU A 139 1.97 -5.82 14.99
N GLU A 140 0.93 -5.44 14.24
CA GLU A 140 -0.45 -5.41 14.71
C GLU A 140 -1.44 -5.51 13.54
N SER A 141 -2.63 -6.05 13.81
CA SER A 141 -3.72 -6.19 12.83
C SER A 141 -5.00 -5.54 13.34
N PHE A 142 -5.60 -4.68 12.51
CA PHE A 142 -6.80 -3.92 12.83
C PHE A 142 -7.93 -4.41 11.93
N SER A 143 -8.84 -5.20 12.51
CA SER A 143 -9.98 -5.74 11.78
C SER A 143 -11.19 -4.80 11.84
N GLY A 144 -11.91 -4.68 10.73
CA GLY A 144 -13.29 -4.20 10.75
C GLY A 144 -14.17 -5.32 11.29
N LYS A 145 -14.42 -5.36 12.59
CA LYS A 145 -15.38 -6.33 13.14
C LYS A 145 -16.74 -6.15 12.46
N PRO A 146 -17.44 -7.22 12.06
CA PRO A 146 -18.85 -7.29 12.38
C PRO A 146 -18.95 -7.29 13.91
N LYS A 147 -19.64 -6.32 14.50
CA LYS A 147 -20.16 -6.50 15.85
C LYS A 147 -21.17 -7.64 15.78
N THR A 148 -20.78 -8.84 16.21
CA THR A 148 -21.69 -9.87 16.71
C THR A 148 -21.45 -9.99 18.20
#